data_AF-A0A8S4A0R7-F1
#
_entry.id   AF-A0A8S4A0R7-F1
#
_cell.length_a   1.000
_cell.length_b   1.000
_cell.length_c   1.000
_cell.angle_alpha   90.00
_cell.angle_beta   90.00
_cell.angle_gamma   90.00
#
_symmetry.space_group_name_H-M   'P 1'
#
loop_
_entity.id
_entity.type
_entity.pdbx_description
1 polymer ?
#
loop_
_entity_poly.entity_id
_entity_poly.type
_entity_poly.pdbx_seq_one_letter_code
_entity_poly.pdbx_strand_id
1 'polypeptide(L)'
;APEGENQPSTDVDLFVSTEKIMVLNTDLQEIMMDHSLRTISYIADIGDILVIMARRRLITSPDDMLGRRRRQAKILCHVFESDE
;
A
#
# COMPACT_ATOMS: atom_id res chain seq x y z
N ALA A 1 -13.62 -9.89 -0.86
CA ALA A 1 -15.05 -10.02 -1.20
C ALA A 1 -15.77 -10.73 -0.04
N PRO A 2 -17.08 -10.55 0.17
CA PRO A 2 -17.83 -11.30 1.19
C PRO A 2 -17.72 -12.82 0.98
N GLU A 3 -18.03 -13.60 2.02
CA GLU A 3 -17.86 -15.06 2.04
C GLU A 3 -18.42 -15.73 0.78
N GLY A 4 -17.56 -16.41 0.02
CA GLY A 4 -17.93 -17.22 -1.15
C GLY A 4 -17.53 -16.66 -2.52
N GLU A 5 -17.00 -15.44 -2.60
CA GLU A 5 -16.48 -14.88 -3.85
C GLU A 5 -14.94 -14.89 -3.87
N ASN A 6 -14.35 -15.44 -4.94
CA ASN A 6 -12.92 -15.32 -5.19
C ASN A 6 -12.54 -13.84 -5.21
N GLN A 7 -11.63 -13.43 -4.32
CA GLN A 7 -11.10 -12.09 -4.39
C GLN A 7 -10.32 -11.97 -5.70
N PRO A 8 -10.57 -10.96 -6.55
CA PRO A 8 -9.74 -10.74 -7.70
C PRO A 8 -8.32 -10.41 -7.21
N SER A 9 -7.39 -11.32 -7.45
CA SER A 9 -5.97 -11.15 -7.18
C SER A 9 -5.23 -10.82 -8.48
N THR A 10 -3.99 -10.37 -8.34
CA THR A 10 -3.09 -10.08 -9.46
C THR A 10 -1.69 -10.44 -8.99
N ASP A 11 -0.97 -11.21 -9.79
CA ASP A 11 0.40 -11.60 -9.46
C ASP A 11 1.32 -10.38 -9.53
N VAL A 12 2.14 -10.24 -8.50
CA VAL A 12 3.00 -9.07 -8.33
C VAL A 12 4.38 -9.46 -7.83
N ASP A 13 5.37 -8.68 -8.24
CA ASP A 13 6.73 -8.74 -7.72
C ASP A 13 6.91 -7.69 -6.62
N LEU A 14 7.29 -8.13 -5.42
CA LEU A 14 7.58 -7.27 -4.28
C LEU A 14 9.09 -6.98 -4.20
N PHE A 15 9.45 -5.71 -4.40
CA PHE A 15 10.83 -5.24 -4.23
C PHE A 15 10.98 -4.49 -2.91
N VAL A 16 11.91 -4.95 -2.08
CA VAL A 16 12.22 -4.31 -0.79
C VAL A 16 13.65 -3.81 -0.80
N SER A 17 13.83 -2.54 -0.46
CA SER A 17 15.14 -1.94 -0.23
C SER A 17 15.17 -1.15 1.07
N THR A 18 16.34 -0.65 1.44
CA THR A 18 16.50 0.26 2.59
C THR A 18 15.92 1.65 2.34
N GLU A 19 15.52 1.97 1.10
CA GLU A 19 14.96 3.27 0.73
C GLU A 19 13.45 3.22 0.52
N LYS A 20 12.93 2.12 -0.05
CA LYS A 20 11.54 2.00 -0.49
C LYS A 20 11.08 0.55 -0.64
N ILE A 21 9.76 0.40 -0.66
CA ILE A 21 9.04 -0.81 -1.06
C ILE A 21 8.32 -0.49 -2.36
N MET A 22 8.53 -1.32 -3.37
CA MET A 22 7.84 -1.23 -4.66
C MET A 22 7.10 -2.52 -4.96
N VAL A 23 5.97 -2.39 -5.65
CA VAL A 23 5.18 -3.50 -6.15
C VAL A 23 5.02 -3.30 -7.65
N LEU A 24 5.40 -4.31 -8.43
CA LEU A 24 5.23 -4.32 -9.87
C LEU A 24 4.24 -5.41 -10.25
N ASN A 25 3.44 -5.16 -11.29
CA ASN A 25 2.71 -6.23 -11.94
C ASN A 25 3.69 -7.22 -12.58
N THR A 26 3.55 -8.52 -12.34
CA THR A 26 4.51 -9.53 -12.83
C THR A 26 4.54 -9.61 -14.37
N ASP A 27 3.39 -9.47 -15.04
CA ASP A 27 3.30 -9.60 -16.51
C ASP A 27 3.77 -8.34 -17.23
N LEU A 28 3.31 -7.17 -16.79
CA LEU A 28 3.53 -5.89 -17.47
C LEU A 28 4.76 -5.15 -16.97
N GLN A 29 5.34 -5.57 -15.85
CA GLN A 29 6.40 -4.86 -15.11
C GLN A 29 6.06 -3.40 -14.80
N GLU A 30 4.77 -3.08 -14.74
CA GLU A 30 4.28 -1.74 -14.40
C GLU A 30 4.32 -1.52 -12.89
N ILE A 31 4.79 -0.35 -12.45
CA ILE A 31 4.82 0.02 -11.03
C ILE A 31 3.39 0.26 -10.54
N MET A 32 2.90 -0.65 -9.70
CA MET A 32 1.59 -0.54 -9.05
C MET A 32 1.69 0.22 -7.73
N MET A 33 2.84 0.12 -7.04
CA MET A 33 3.09 0.82 -5.78
C MET A 33 4.56 1.24 -5.67
N ASP A 34 4.81 2.45 -5.14
CA ASP A 34 6.15 2.93 -4.77
C ASP A 34 6.02 3.75 -3.48
N HIS A 35 6.37 3.13 -2.35
CA HIS A 35 6.35 3.77 -1.03
C HIS A 35 7.77 3.87 -0.48
N SER A 36 8.20 5.08 -0.14
CA SER A 36 9.42 5.24 0.66
C SER A 36 9.29 4.50 1.98
N LEU A 37 10.35 3.82 2.42
CA LEU A 37 10.35 3.05 3.66
C LEU A 37 10.00 3.93 4.88
N ARG A 38 10.27 5.24 4.79
CA ARG A 38 9.93 6.25 5.83
C ARG A 38 8.42 6.48 5.99
N THR A 39 7.61 6.19 4.97
CA THR A 39 6.15 6.35 5.03
C THR A 39 5.45 5.08 5.53
N ILE A 40 6.12 3.93 5.48
CA ILE A 40 5.61 2.67 6.04
C ILE A 40 5.44 2.84 7.55
N SER A 41 4.23 2.57 8.03
CA SER A 41 3.87 2.69 9.45
C SER A 41 3.81 1.33 10.14
N TYR A 42 3.47 0.27 9.41
CA TYR A 42 3.33 -1.07 9.97
C TYR A 42 3.46 -2.12 8.87
N ILE A 43 4.06 -3.26 9.23
CA ILE A 43 4.14 -4.47 8.41
C ILE A 43 3.80 -5.64 9.34
N ALA A 44 2.95 -6.56 8.89
CA ALA A 44 2.65 -7.80 9.61
C ALA A 44 2.40 -8.95 8.66
N ASP A 45 2.85 -10.12 9.08
CA ASP A 45 2.51 -11.43 8.57
C ASP A 45 1.38 -12.05 9.41
N ILE A 46 0.39 -12.63 8.74
CA ILE A 46 -0.77 -13.30 9.35
C ILE A 46 -1.04 -14.57 8.53
N GLY A 47 -0.31 -15.64 8.82
CA GLY A 47 -0.33 -16.84 7.98
C GLY A 47 0.33 -16.56 6.62
N ASP A 48 -0.37 -16.87 5.53
CA ASP A 48 -0.02 -16.58 4.14
C ASP A 48 -0.28 -15.12 3.73
N ILE A 49 -0.86 -14.30 4.63
CA ILE A 49 -1.19 -12.91 4.34
C ILE A 49 -0.10 -11.96 4.84
N LEU A 50 0.41 -11.11 3.95
CA LEU A 50 1.28 -9.98 4.27
C LEU A 50 0.49 -8.66 4.19
N VAL A 51 0.53 -7.88 5.26
CA VAL A 51 -0.11 -6.56 5.32
C VAL A 51 0.96 -5.47 5.41
N ILE A 52 0.95 -4.52 4.47
CA ILE A 52 1.80 -3.34 4.48
C ILE A 52 0.94 -2.09 4.61
N MET A 53 1.15 -1.34 5.69
CA MET A 53 0.48 -0.07 5.91
C MET A 53 1.42 1.11 5.69
N ALA A 54 1.00 2.09 4.90
CA ALA A 54 1.76 3.27 4.58
C ALA A 54 0.96 4.56 4.82
N ARG A 55 1.60 5.57 5.39
CA ARG A 55 1.03 6.91 5.51
C ARG A 55 0.87 7.53 4.14
N ARG A 56 -0.36 7.87 3.76
CA ARG A 56 -0.65 8.61 2.53
C ARG A 56 -0.28 10.07 2.73
N ARG A 57 0.69 10.55 1.95
CA ARG A 57 1.00 11.98 1.90
C ARG A 57 -0.16 12.68 1.18
N LEU A 58 -0.96 13.44 1.93
CA LEU A 58 -1.97 14.33 1.33
C LEU A 58 -1.21 15.41 0.54
N ILE A 59 -1.33 15.40 -0.78
CA ILE A 59 -1.03 16.57 -1.59
C ILE A 59 -2.15 17.55 -1.26
N THR A 60 -1.86 18.54 -0.42
CA THR A 60 -2.79 19.62 -0.10
C THR A 60 -3.21 20.29 -1.40
N SER A 61 -4.49 20.19 -1.78
CA SER A 61 -5.05 21.06 -2.81
C SER A 61 -5.01 22.51 -2.28
N PRO A 62 -4.86 23.52 -3.15
CA PRO A 62 -4.81 24.92 -2.72
C PRO A 62 -6.06 25.36 -1.93
N ASP A 63 -7.20 24.66 -2.11
CA ASP A 63 -8.45 24.89 -1.37
C ASP A 63 -8.41 24.42 0.10
N ASP A 64 -7.50 23.52 0.47
CA ASP A 64 -7.31 23.02 1.85
C ASP A 64 -6.54 24.04 2.73
N MET A 65 -6.06 25.15 2.16
CA MET A 65 -5.36 26.22 2.88
C MET A 65 -6.31 27.14 3.67
N LEU A 66 -7.59 27.21 3.28
CA LEU A 66 -8.59 28.11 3.87
C LEU A 66 -9.40 27.47 5.01
N GLY A 67 -9.37 26.14 5.12
CA GLY A 67 -10.07 25.41 6.17
C GLY A 67 -9.07 24.70 7.07
N ARG A 68 -9.04 25.05 8.36
CA ARG A 68 -8.41 24.26 9.44
C ARG A 68 -9.08 22.87 9.62
N ARG A 69 -9.38 22.14 8.55
CA ARG A 69 -9.72 20.72 8.64
C ARG A 69 -8.44 20.03 9.08
N ARG A 70 -8.42 19.58 10.35
CA ARG A 70 -7.40 18.70 10.93
C ARG A 70 -6.83 17.81 9.82
N ARG A 71 -5.53 17.91 9.53
CA ARG A 71 -4.84 17.03 8.56
C ARG A 71 -5.22 15.58 8.88
N GLN A 72 -6.21 15.05 8.18
CA GLN A 72 -6.68 13.69 8.43
C GLN A 72 -5.58 12.77 7.91
N ALA A 73 -4.80 12.19 8.81
CA ALA A 73 -3.82 11.19 8.44
C ALA A 73 -4.58 10.01 7.83
N LYS A 74 -4.39 9.78 6.52
CA LYS A 74 -4.94 8.62 5.82
C LYS A 74 -3.86 7.56 5.75
N ILE A 75 -4.20 6.33 6.08
CA ILE A 75 -3.33 5.16 5.95
C ILE A 75 -3.83 4.33 4.76
N LEU A 76 -2.90 3.92 3.89
CA LEU A 76 -3.14 2.90 2.87
C LEU A 76 -2.77 1.55 3.46
N CYS A 77 -3.62 0.56 3.27
CA CYS A 77 -3.39 -0.82 3.69
C CYS A 77 -3.33 -1.67 2.43
N HIS A 78 -2.16 -2.24 2.14
CA HIS A 78 -1.96 -3.18 1.05
C HIS A 78 -1.94 -4.59 1.65
N VAL A 79 -2.71 -5.49 1.05
CA VAL A 79 -2.84 -6.88 1.47
C VAL A 79 -2.32 -7.73 0.32
N PHE A 80 -1.38 -8.61 0.65
CA PHE A 80 -0.78 -9.56 -0.27
C PHE A 80 -0.97 -10.96 0.30
N GLU A 81 -1.04 -11.94 -0.59
CA GLU A 81 -1.05 -13.36 -0.27
C GLU A 81 0.24 -13.93 -0.88
N SER A 82 0.96 -14.75 -0.10
CA SER A 82 2.15 -15.44 -0.54
C SER A 82 2.12 -16.85 0.03
N ASP A 83 2.25 -17.85 -0.84
CA ASP A 83 2.66 -19.17 -0.43
C ASP A 83 4.11 -19.05 0.09
N GLU A 84 4.36 -19.50 1.32
CA GLU A 84 5.71 -19.48 1.93
C GLU A 84 6.73 -20.30 1.12
#